data_AF-A0A6N0LML7-F1
#
_entry.id   AF-A0A6N0LML7-F1
#
_cell.length_a   1.000
_cell.length_b   1.000
_cell.length_c   1.000
_cell.angle_alpha   90.00
_cell.angle_beta   90.00
_cell.angle_gamma   90.00
#
_symmetry.space_group_name_H-M   'P 1'
#
loop_
_entity.id
_entity.type
_entity.pdbx_description
1 polymer ?
#
loop_
_entity_poly.entity_id
_entity_poly.type
_entity_poly.pdbx_seq_one_letter_code
_entity_poly.pdbx_strand_id
1 'polypeptide(L)'
;MLVENSVSGVEIKAVDEGESSAAPVPSAEKWSHEAIVARANARPERMQKLRIAGNSGQNPGFEYLQECWDDPALQIVIKKLLMKFPQWGIVIVDGALVDWEG
;
A
#
# COMPACT_ATOMS: atom_id res chain seq x y z
N MET A 1 -40.62 45.17 32.95
CA MET A 1 -41.45 44.13 32.31
C MET A 1 -40.47 43.03 31.90
N LEU A 2 -40.34 41.91 32.61
CA LEU A 2 -41.21 40.71 32.57
C LEU A 2 -41.59 40.45 31.09
N VAL A 3 -41.27 39.31 30.48
CA VAL A 3 -41.72 37.98 30.88
C VAL A 3 -41.14 36.90 29.94
N GLU A 4 -40.71 35.79 30.56
CA GLU A 4 -40.48 34.37 30.15
C GLU A 4 -40.71 33.85 28.70
N ASN A 5 -39.79 32.98 28.21
CA ASN A 5 -39.91 31.51 28.06
C ASN A 5 -40.73 31.03 26.85
N SER A 6 -40.16 30.14 26.01
CA SER A 6 -40.84 28.91 25.57
C SER A 6 -39.89 27.99 24.78
N VAL A 7 -39.65 26.80 25.35
CA VAL A 7 -39.18 25.59 24.67
C VAL A 7 -40.34 25.02 23.85
N SER A 8 -40.10 24.47 22.65
CA SER A 8 -40.94 23.40 22.07
C SER A 8 -40.37 22.91 20.74
N GLY A 9 -40.30 21.60 20.54
CA GLY A 9 -40.10 20.99 19.21
C GLY A 9 -39.43 19.62 19.23
N VAL A 10 -40.14 18.61 19.72
CA VAL A 10 -39.77 17.19 19.70
C VAL A 10 -40.10 16.55 18.34
N GLU A 11 -39.15 15.72 17.84
CA GLU A 11 -39.23 14.64 16.83
C GLU A 11 -39.59 15.01 15.36
N ILE A 12 -39.00 14.44 14.28
CA ILE A 12 -38.87 13.02 13.92
C ILE A 12 -37.87 12.83 12.72
N LYS A 13 -37.10 11.73 12.77
CA LYS A 13 -36.84 10.74 11.68
C LYS A 13 -35.71 10.91 10.64
N ALA A 14 -34.89 9.85 10.61
CA ALA A 14 -34.05 9.27 9.54
C ALA A 14 -32.78 10.04 9.17
N VAL A 15 -31.61 9.43 8.98
CA VAL A 15 -31.24 8.05 8.65
C VAL A 15 -29.85 7.78 9.23
N ASP A 16 -29.55 6.51 9.50
CA ASP A 16 -28.21 6.00 9.75
C ASP A 16 -27.24 6.50 8.66
N GLU A 17 -26.50 7.57 8.95
CA GLU A 17 -25.32 7.93 8.17
C GLU A 17 -24.20 7.04 8.67
N GLY A 18 -24.10 5.89 8.00
CA GLY A 18 -23.02 4.94 8.15
C GLY A 18 -21.71 5.69 8.21
N GLU A 19 -21.07 5.59 9.37
CA GLU A 19 -19.70 5.97 9.58
C GLU A 19 -18.89 5.19 8.54
N SER A 20 -18.63 5.84 7.41
CA SER A 20 -17.67 5.37 6.42
C SER A 20 -16.33 5.45 7.14
N SER A 21 -16.02 4.39 7.89
CA SER A 21 -14.72 4.05 8.42
C SER A 21 -13.81 3.84 7.22
N ALA A 22 -13.46 4.94 6.56
CA ALA A 22 -12.34 5.01 5.65
C ALA A 22 -11.14 4.67 6.51
N ALA A 23 -10.63 3.44 6.32
CA ALA A 23 -9.38 3.01 6.92
C ALA A 23 -8.36 4.14 6.74
N PRO A 24 -7.61 4.51 7.80
CA PRO A 24 -6.68 5.62 7.72
C PRO A 24 -5.75 5.38 6.55
N VAL A 25 -5.87 6.21 5.52
CA VAL A 25 -4.89 6.28 4.44
C VAL A 25 -3.56 6.50 5.16
N PRO A 26 -2.52 5.66 4.96
CA PRO A 26 -1.24 5.90 5.61
C PRO A 26 -0.73 7.24 5.11
N SER A 27 -0.88 8.26 5.95
CA SER A 27 -0.56 9.64 5.63
C SER A 27 0.89 9.70 5.19
N ALA A 28 1.15 10.28 4.02
CA ALA A 28 2.50 10.49 3.48
C ALA A 28 3.41 11.27 4.46
N GLU A 29 2.84 11.92 5.48
CA GLU A 29 3.52 12.57 6.61
C GLU A 29 4.25 11.62 7.57
N LYS A 30 4.08 10.29 7.47
CA LYS A 30 4.69 9.34 8.43
C LYS A 30 6.17 9.04 8.18
N TRP A 31 6.75 9.45 7.07
CA TRP A 31 8.15 9.14 6.76
C TRP A 31 8.96 10.42 6.89
N SER A 32 10.01 10.38 7.72
CA SER A 32 10.96 11.48 7.80
C SER A 32 11.55 11.75 6.42
N HIS A 33 11.91 13.00 6.15
CA HIS A 33 12.50 13.40 4.87
C HIS A 33 13.74 12.52 4.55
N GLU A 34 14.50 12.15 5.58
CA GLU A 34 15.65 11.27 5.51
C GLU A 34 15.26 9.83 5.12
N ALA A 35 14.16 9.29 5.66
CA ALA A 35 13.69 7.95 5.29
C ALA A 35 13.18 7.92 3.85
N ILE A 36 12.51 8.98 3.39
CA ILE A 36 12.09 9.14 1.99
C ILE A 36 13.32 9.22 1.08
N VAL A 37 14.30 10.05 1.43
CA VAL A 37 15.54 10.24 0.66
C VAL A 37 16.36 8.95 0.62
N ALA A 38 16.54 8.26 1.73
CA ALA A 38 17.27 7.00 1.78
C ALA A 38 16.62 5.92 0.89
N ARG A 39 15.29 5.78 0.96
CA ARG A 39 14.53 4.86 0.07
C ARG A 39 14.65 5.28 -1.40
N ALA A 40 14.53 6.58 -1.69
CA ALA A 40 14.66 7.11 -3.04
C ALA A 40 16.07 6.92 -3.64
N ASN A 41 17.12 6.98 -2.81
CA ASN A 41 18.51 6.77 -3.23
C ASN A 41 18.84 5.29 -3.49
N ALA A 42 18.21 4.36 -2.77
CA ALA A 42 18.36 2.91 -3.02
C ALA A 42 17.54 2.42 -4.22
N ARG A 43 16.47 3.13 -4.59
CA ARG A 43 15.55 2.77 -5.68
C ARG A 43 16.23 2.51 -7.04
N PRO A 44 17.22 3.30 -7.53
CA PRO A 44 17.85 3.05 -8.82
C PRO A 44 18.53 1.68 -8.91
N GLU A 45 19.27 1.30 -7.86
CA GLU A 45 19.95 0.00 -7.79
C GLU A 45 18.94 -1.15 -7.74
N ARG A 46 17.91 -0.99 -6.91
CA ARG A 46 16.84 -2.00 -6.79
C ARG A 46 16.12 -2.22 -8.11
N MET A 47 15.76 -1.12 -8.77
CA MET A 47 15.15 -1.12 -10.10
C MET A 47 16.05 -1.79 -11.13
N GLN A 48 17.36 -1.49 -11.13
CA GLN A 48 18.30 -2.11 -12.07
C GLN A 48 18.35 -3.63 -11.92
N LYS A 49 18.45 -4.14 -10.69
CA LYS A 49 18.46 -5.60 -10.46
C LYS A 49 17.13 -6.26 -10.85
N LEU A 50 15.98 -5.61 -10.63
CA LEU A 50 14.68 -6.08 -11.12
C LEU A 50 14.62 -6.11 -12.66
N ARG A 51 15.19 -5.11 -13.35
CA ARG A 51 15.30 -5.14 -14.82
C ARG A 51 16.18 -6.27 -15.32
N ILE A 52 17.31 -6.52 -14.65
CA ILE A 52 18.21 -7.63 -14.99
C ILE A 52 17.48 -8.96 -14.86
N ALA A 53 16.77 -9.19 -13.74
CA ALA A 53 15.93 -10.37 -13.56
C ALA A 53 14.86 -10.51 -14.67
N GLY A 54 14.24 -9.38 -15.06
CA GLY A 54 13.27 -9.34 -16.15
C GLY A 54 13.81 -9.75 -17.52
N ASN A 55 15.09 -9.45 -17.76
CA ASN A 55 15.79 -9.75 -19.00
C ASN A 55 16.39 -11.17 -18.99
N SER A 56 16.91 -11.63 -17.86
CA SER A 56 17.55 -12.94 -17.73
C SER A 56 16.56 -14.08 -17.44
N GLY A 57 15.39 -13.77 -16.88
CA GLY A 57 14.46 -14.78 -16.35
C GLY A 57 14.94 -15.44 -15.05
N GLN A 58 16.08 -15.00 -14.49
CA GLN A 58 16.58 -15.50 -13.22
C GLN A 58 15.81 -14.87 -12.06
N ASN A 59 15.27 -15.72 -11.17
CA ASN A 59 14.57 -15.27 -9.98
C ASN A 59 15.56 -14.50 -9.06
N PRO A 60 15.26 -13.24 -8.67
CA PRO A 60 16.14 -12.48 -7.79
C PRO A 60 16.03 -12.87 -6.31
N GLY A 61 15.12 -13.78 -5.95
CA GLY A 61 14.87 -14.28 -4.60
C GLY A 61 13.68 -13.60 -3.92
N PHE A 62 12.94 -14.34 -3.10
CA PHE A 62 11.75 -13.84 -2.39
C PHE A 62 12.10 -12.69 -1.44
N GLU A 63 13.16 -12.83 -0.64
CA GLU A 63 13.60 -11.83 0.35
C GLU A 63 13.93 -10.51 -0.32
N TYR A 64 14.55 -10.57 -1.51
CA TYR A 64 14.87 -9.37 -2.27
C TYR A 64 13.62 -8.69 -2.85
N LEU A 65 12.65 -9.47 -3.35
CA LEU A 65 11.37 -8.93 -3.80
C LEU A 65 10.60 -8.29 -2.64
N GLN A 66 10.64 -8.92 -1.46
CA GLN A 66 10.04 -8.40 -0.24
C GLN A 66 10.71 -7.10 0.24
N GLU A 67 12.04 -7.01 0.20
CA GLU A 67 12.77 -5.76 0.48
C GLU A 67 12.34 -4.63 -0.47
N CYS A 68 12.10 -4.94 -1.74
CA CYS A 68 11.66 -3.97 -2.75
C CYS A 68 10.15 -3.66 -2.69
N TRP A 69 9.36 -4.42 -1.91
CA TRP A 69 7.90 -4.29 -1.88
C TRP A 69 7.42 -3.05 -1.10
N ASP A 70 8.32 -2.37 -0.38
CA ASP A 70 8.04 -1.12 0.34
C ASP A 70 7.91 0.12 -0.56
N ASP A 71 8.39 0.03 -1.81
CA ASP A 71 8.36 1.10 -2.80
C ASP A 71 7.25 0.86 -3.85
N PRO A 72 6.20 1.70 -3.90
CA PRO A 72 5.11 1.57 -4.86
C PRO A 72 5.57 1.53 -6.33
N ALA A 73 6.66 2.22 -6.68
CA ALA A 73 7.17 2.20 -8.05
C ALA A 73 7.78 0.84 -8.41
N LEU A 74 8.43 0.17 -7.45
CA LEU A 74 9.01 -1.15 -7.63
C LEU A 74 7.93 -2.24 -7.59
N GLN A 75 6.87 -2.08 -6.79
CA GLN A 75 5.72 -3.00 -6.79
C GLN A 75 5.14 -3.21 -8.19
N ILE A 76 5.03 -2.15 -9.01
CA ILE A 76 4.53 -2.25 -10.39
C ILE A 76 5.44 -3.15 -11.24
N VAL A 77 6.75 -3.05 -11.07
CA VAL A 77 7.74 -3.86 -11.79
C VAL A 77 7.68 -5.30 -11.31
N ILE A 78 7.64 -5.52 -9.99
CA ILE A 78 7.55 -6.86 -9.39
C ILE A 78 6.27 -7.57 -9.85
N LYS A 79 5.11 -6.89 -9.82
CA LYS A 79 3.85 -7.42 -10.36
C LYS A 79 3.98 -7.90 -11.80
N LYS A 80 4.62 -7.10 -12.66
CA LYS A 80 4.88 -7.47 -14.06
C LYS A 80 5.81 -8.68 -14.19
N LEU A 81 6.84 -8.77 -13.35
CA LEU A 81 7.76 -9.91 -13.34
C LEU A 81 7.07 -11.19 -12.91
N LEU A 82 6.29 -11.18 -11.83
CA LEU A 82 5.56 -12.37 -11.35
C LEU A 82 4.54 -12.87 -12.37
N MET A 83 3.85 -11.96 -13.08
CA MET A 83 2.98 -12.35 -14.21
C MET A 83 3.77 -12.96 -15.38
N LYS A 84 5.00 -12.49 -15.62
CA LYS A 84 5.86 -12.98 -16.71
C LYS A 84 6.53 -14.32 -16.35
N PHE A 85 6.82 -14.54 -15.08
CA PHE A 85 7.55 -15.71 -14.58
C PHE A 85 6.76 -16.41 -13.46
N PRO A 86 5.59 -16.98 -13.76
CA PRO A 86 4.77 -17.66 -12.75
C PRO A 86 5.49 -18.85 -12.11
N GLN A 87 6.47 -19.45 -12.81
CA GLN A 87 7.29 -20.55 -12.29
C GLN A 87 8.22 -20.16 -11.13
N TRP A 88 8.27 -18.88 -10.75
CA TRP A 88 9.02 -18.45 -9.58
C TRP A 88 8.32 -18.77 -8.25
N GLY A 89 7.07 -19.24 -8.28
CA GLY A 89 6.36 -19.69 -7.07
C GLY A 89 5.90 -18.56 -6.13
N ILE A 90 6.05 -17.30 -6.52
CA ILE A 90 5.74 -16.14 -5.67
C ILE A 90 4.44 -15.49 -6.15
N VAL A 91 3.50 -15.32 -5.23
CA VAL A 91 2.17 -14.75 -5.50
C VAL A 91 1.90 -13.51 -4.63
N ILE A 92 0.87 -12.76 -4.99
CA ILE A 92 0.40 -11.61 -4.20
C ILE A 92 -0.94 -11.95 -3.59
N VAL A 93 -1.01 -11.99 -2.26
CA VAL A 93 -2.24 -12.28 -1.49
C VAL A 93 -2.47 -11.12 -0.55
N ASP A 94 -3.66 -10.52 -0.59
CA ASP A 94 -4.04 -9.37 0.25
C ASP A 94 -3.02 -8.21 0.26
N GLY A 95 -2.37 -7.98 -0.89
CA GLY A 95 -1.38 -6.92 -1.05
C GLY A 95 0.03 -7.25 -0.51
N ALA A 96 0.26 -8.46 -0.02
CA ALA A 96 1.56 -8.95 0.41
C ALA A 96 2.14 -10.00 -0.56
N LEU A 97 3.47 -10.10 -0.62
CA LEU A 97 4.15 -11.19 -1.32
C LEU A 97 4.13 -12.45 -0.44
N VAL A 98 3.81 -13.59 -1.06
CA VAL A 98 3.83 -14.91 -0.42
C VAL A 98 4.61 -15.85 -1.31
N ASP A 99 5.53 -16.60 -0.72
CA ASP A 99 6.17 -17.75 -1.37
C ASP A 99 5.24 -18.96 -1.24
N TRP A 100 4.75 -19.47 -2.37
CA TRP A 100 3.78 -20.55 -2.44
C TRP A 100 4.45 -21.94 -2.52
N GLU A 101 5.75 -22.01 -2.85
CA GLU A 101 6.49 -23.28 -2.98
C GLU A 101 7.36 -23.62 -1.75
N GLY A 102 7.07 -23.01 -0.59
CA GLY A 102 7.74 -23.30 0.70
C GLY A 102 7.47 -24.68 1.28
#